data_AF-A0A5N7MJX3-F1
#
_entry.id   AF-A0A5N7MJX3-F1
#
_cell.length_a   1.000
_cell.length_b   1.000
_cell.length_c   1.000
_cell.angle_alpha   90.00
_cell.angle_beta   90.00
_cell.angle_gamma   90.00
#
_symmetry.space_group_name_H-M   'P 1'
#
loop_
_entity.id
_entity.type
_entity.pdbx_description
1 polymer ?
#
loop_
_entity_poly.entity_id
_entity_poly.type
_entity_poly.pdbx_seq_one_letter_code
_entity_poly.pdbx_strand_id
1 'polypeptide(L)'
;MAILATTYSLALQHFYSGYYDTSKPISAVQIKRETPPRPSDDIAQTPAILALAALEAERRERLPKKSATLWDWCASATPETLFNLLAVVTGLSLNATQQRHEKRHTRHENADQIARRINLDMTKHWQPDAAFFRRTSKACMAGAIKEAASESYSTIAKGLPKLGKAEAIEATVDAVSGGGWLPTPLKTPHIAAPVSAPEQQMEEAA
;
A
#
# COMPACT_ATOMS: atom_id res chain seq x y z
N MET A 1 -3.40 -5.23 14.92
CA MET A 1 -3.69 -4.40 13.74
C MET A 1 -4.96 -4.80 13.00
N ALA A 2 -5.19 -6.09 12.71
CA ALA A 2 -6.39 -6.56 12.01
C ALA A 2 -7.71 -6.13 12.64
N ILE A 3 -7.91 -6.43 13.93
CA ILE A 3 -9.09 -6.03 14.71
C ILE A 3 -9.30 -4.51 14.64
N LEU A 4 -8.23 -3.74 14.87
CA LEU A 4 -8.29 -2.28 14.79
C LEU A 4 -8.75 -1.81 13.41
N ALA A 5 -8.18 -2.35 12.33
CA ALA A 5 -8.52 -1.95 10.96
C ALA A 5 -9.95 -2.35 10.57
N THR A 6 -10.42 -3.53 10.97
CA THR A 6 -11.80 -3.98 10.73
C THR A 6 -12.81 -3.20 11.55
N THR A 7 -12.54 -2.99 12.85
CA THR A 7 -13.41 -2.21 13.72
C THR A 7 -13.47 -0.76 13.27
N TYR A 8 -12.33 -0.16 12.89
CA TYR A 8 -12.28 1.18 12.30
C TYR A 8 -13.15 1.27 11.03
N SER A 9 -13.02 0.28 10.15
CA SER A 9 -13.81 0.24 8.92
C SER A 9 -15.30 0.08 9.16
N LEU A 10 -15.69 -0.84 10.04
CA LEU A 10 -17.10 -1.04 10.41
C LEU A 10 -17.68 0.20 11.08
N ALA A 11 -16.92 0.83 11.98
CA ALA A 11 -17.32 2.06 12.65
C ALA A 11 -17.51 3.21 11.65
N LEU A 12 -16.58 3.40 10.71
CA LEU A 12 -16.71 4.39 9.64
C LEU A 12 -17.95 4.15 8.77
N GLN A 13 -18.22 2.90 8.39
CA GLN A 13 -19.37 2.56 7.57
C GLN A 13 -20.70 2.79 8.30
N HIS A 14 -20.78 2.43 9.57
CA HIS A 14 -22.03 2.50 10.32
C HIS A 14 -22.32 3.87 10.94
N PHE A 15 -21.29 4.56 11.44
CA PHE A 15 -21.47 5.80 12.19
C PHE A 15 -21.12 7.06 11.40
N TYR A 16 -20.39 6.95 10.29
CA TYR A 16 -19.87 8.10 9.53
C TYR A 16 -20.29 8.13 8.05
N SER A 17 -21.14 7.20 7.60
CA SER A 17 -21.61 7.14 6.20
C SER A 17 -22.62 8.25 5.82
N GLY A 18 -23.30 8.87 6.80
CA GLY A 18 -24.30 9.92 6.55
C GLY A 18 -23.73 11.27 6.09
N TYR A 19 -22.42 11.50 6.21
CA TYR A 19 -21.79 12.79 5.88
C TYR A 19 -21.09 12.84 4.51
N TYR A 20 -20.96 11.69 3.82
CA TYR A 20 -20.23 11.59 2.56
C TYR A 20 -21.04 10.88 1.48
N ASP A 21 -20.82 11.32 0.24
CA ASP A 21 -21.32 10.68 -0.98
C ASP A 21 -21.01 9.17 -0.96
N THR A 22 -22.07 8.35 -0.94
CA THR A 22 -22.01 6.87 -0.86
C THR A 22 -21.29 6.24 -2.05
N SER A 23 -20.96 7.02 -3.08
CA SER A 23 -20.16 6.58 -4.22
C SER A 23 -18.67 6.41 -3.92
N LYS A 24 -18.16 6.85 -2.76
CA LYS A 24 -16.72 6.83 -2.44
C LYS A 24 -16.39 5.94 -1.24
N PRO A 25 -15.31 5.13 -1.30
CA PRO A 25 -14.90 4.30 -0.17
C PRO A 25 -14.32 5.17 0.96
N ILE A 26 -14.95 5.09 2.14
CA ILE A 26 -14.59 5.88 3.34
C ILE A 26 -13.40 5.24 4.08
N SER A 27 -13.21 3.91 3.97
CA SER A 27 -12.16 3.14 4.66
C SER A 27 -11.24 2.42 3.67
N ALA A 28 -9.99 2.18 4.08
CA ALA A 28 -9.01 1.37 3.35
C ALA A 28 -9.34 -0.13 3.40
N VAL A 29 -9.93 -0.61 4.50
CA VAL A 29 -10.51 -1.96 4.54
C VAL A 29 -11.87 -1.87 3.88
N GLN A 30 -12.07 -2.63 2.80
CA GLN A 30 -13.39 -2.83 2.25
C GLN A 30 -13.79 -4.28 2.47
N ILE A 31 -14.92 -4.54 3.13
CA ILE A 31 -15.46 -5.90 3.27
C ILE A 31 -16.16 -6.28 1.96
N LYS A 32 -15.39 -6.27 0.87
CA LYS A 32 -15.73 -6.72 -0.46
C LYS A 32 -14.44 -7.28 -1.04
N ARG A 33 -14.54 -8.38 -1.78
CA ARG A 33 -13.41 -8.84 -2.60
C ARG A 33 -13.23 -7.85 -3.75
N GLU A 34 -12.53 -6.75 -3.51
CA GLU A 34 -12.03 -5.93 -4.60
C GLU A 34 -10.96 -6.76 -5.31
N THR A 35 -11.25 -7.15 -6.56
CA THR A 35 -10.23 -7.74 -7.42
C THR A 35 -9.50 -6.55 -8.02
N PRO A 36 -8.27 -6.21 -7.58
CA PRO A 36 -7.54 -5.13 -8.21
C PRO A 36 -7.40 -5.42 -9.71
N PRO A 37 -7.30 -4.39 -10.56
CA PRO A 37 -7.03 -4.59 -11.98
C PRO A 37 -5.80 -5.52 -12.12
N ARG A 38 -5.86 -6.45 -13.08
CA ARG A 38 -4.83 -7.48 -13.26
C ARG A 38 -3.45 -6.81 -13.18
N PRO A 39 -2.60 -7.20 -12.21
CA PRO A 39 -1.26 -6.65 -12.12
C PRO A 39 -0.54 -6.92 -13.43
N SER A 40 0.26 -5.97 -13.88
CA SER A 40 1.12 -6.20 -15.03
C SER A 40 2.07 -7.37 -14.72
N ASP A 41 2.48 -8.12 -15.75
CA ASP A 41 3.16 -9.41 -15.53
C ASP A 41 4.48 -9.27 -14.74
N ASP A 42 5.12 -8.09 -14.78
CA ASP A 42 6.25 -7.69 -13.94
C ASP A 42 5.91 -7.62 -12.44
N ILE A 43 4.73 -7.11 -12.09
CA ILE A 43 4.27 -7.02 -10.69
C ILE A 43 3.83 -8.39 -10.17
N ALA A 44 3.23 -9.20 -11.03
CA ALA A 44 2.71 -10.53 -10.67
C ALA A 44 3.80 -11.50 -10.17
N GLN A 45 5.05 -11.30 -10.59
CA GLN A 45 6.20 -12.14 -10.20
C GLN A 45 7.00 -11.56 -9.02
N THR A 46 6.53 -10.49 -8.38
CA THR A 46 7.24 -9.92 -7.23
C THR A 46 7.22 -10.88 -6.04
N PRO A 47 8.29 -10.96 -5.23
CA PRO A 47 8.36 -11.84 -4.06
C PRO A 47 7.20 -11.63 -3.08
N ALA A 48 6.72 -10.38 -2.94
CA ALA A 48 5.59 -10.06 -2.09
C ALA A 48 4.28 -10.69 -2.58
N ILE A 49 4.01 -10.68 -3.88
CA ILE A 49 2.80 -11.29 -4.45
C ILE A 49 2.86 -12.81 -4.35
N LEU A 50 4.03 -13.41 -4.59
CA LEU A 50 4.23 -14.85 -4.42
C LEU A 50 4.08 -15.28 -2.95
N ALA A 51 4.64 -14.53 -2.01
CA ALA A 51 4.48 -14.78 -0.57
C ALA A 51 3.02 -14.66 -0.13
N LEU A 52 2.28 -13.68 -0.68
CA LEU A 52 0.85 -13.52 -0.41
C LEU A 52 0.04 -14.70 -0.96
N ALA A 53 0.32 -15.14 -2.19
CA ALA A 53 -0.34 -16.30 -2.80
C ALA A 53 -0.06 -17.60 -2.00
N ALA A 54 1.17 -17.78 -1.51
CA ALA A 54 1.52 -18.91 -0.65
C ALA A 54 0.78 -18.87 0.68
N LEU A 55 0.70 -17.69 1.33
CA LEU A 55 -0.07 -17.48 2.54
C LEU A 55 -1.55 -17.79 2.33
N GLU A 56 -2.15 -17.33 1.23
CA GLU A 56 -3.52 -17.66 0.88
C GLU A 56 -3.75 -19.15 0.68
N ALA A 57 -2.84 -19.85 0.00
CA ALA A 57 -2.93 -21.28 -0.23
C ALA A 57 -2.87 -22.05 1.09
N GLU A 58 -1.89 -21.74 1.94
CA GLU A 58 -1.74 -22.34 3.27
C GLU A 58 -3.00 -22.14 4.13
N ARG A 59 -3.61 -20.96 4.08
CA ARG A 59 -4.85 -20.67 4.82
C ARG A 59 -6.04 -21.43 4.24
N ARG A 60 -6.11 -21.56 2.92
CA ARG A 60 -7.19 -22.28 2.22
C ARG A 60 -7.20 -23.76 2.55
N GLU A 61 -6.05 -24.38 2.75
CA GLU A 61 -5.94 -25.79 3.17
C GLU A 61 -6.52 -26.04 4.57
N ARG A 62 -6.45 -25.03 5.46
CA ARG A 62 -6.99 -25.12 6.82
C ARG A 62 -8.49 -24.83 6.91
N LEU A 63 -9.05 -24.20 5.89
CA LEU A 63 -10.47 -23.86 5.85
C LEU A 63 -11.32 -25.04 5.35
N PRO A 64 -12.58 -25.14 5.79
CA PRO A 64 -13.51 -26.13 5.26
C PRO A 64 -13.69 -26.00 3.74
N LYS A 65 -13.70 -27.13 3.02
CA LYS A 65 -13.89 -27.16 1.56
C LYS A 65 -15.28 -26.69 1.12
N LYS A 66 -16.29 -26.84 1.99
CA LYS A 66 -17.68 -26.42 1.72
C LYS A 66 -17.94 -25.10 2.44
N SER A 67 -18.43 -24.10 1.71
CA SER A 67 -18.78 -22.80 2.27
C SER A 67 -19.86 -22.90 3.35
N ALA A 68 -20.83 -23.81 3.19
CA ALA A 68 -21.90 -24.03 4.16
C ALA A 68 -21.40 -24.45 5.56
N THR A 69 -20.24 -25.07 5.65
CA THR A 69 -19.65 -25.53 6.94
C THR A 69 -18.71 -24.50 7.58
N LEU A 70 -18.47 -23.36 6.92
CA LEU A 70 -17.55 -22.34 7.43
C LEU A 70 -18.03 -21.73 8.75
N TRP A 71 -19.34 -21.54 8.90
CA TRP A 71 -19.93 -20.99 10.12
C TRP A 71 -19.63 -21.86 11.33
N ASP A 72 -19.93 -23.16 11.24
CA ASP A 72 -19.72 -24.11 12.35
C ASP A 72 -18.23 -24.28 12.67
N TRP A 73 -17.37 -24.24 11.64
CA TRP A 73 -15.92 -24.23 11.84
C TRP A 73 -15.47 -22.97 12.59
N CYS A 74 -15.95 -21.79 12.21
CA CYS A 74 -15.62 -20.55 12.92
C CYS A 74 -16.14 -20.58 14.37
N ALA A 75 -17.34 -21.12 14.60
CA ALA A 75 -17.94 -21.21 15.92
C ALA A 75 -17.19 -22.19 16.85
N SER A 76 -16.53 -23.21 16.30
CA SER A 76 -15.73 -24.18 17.05
C SER A 76 -14.23 -23.85 17.12
N ALA A 77 -13.76 -22.87 16.33
CA ALA A 77 -12.36 -22.47 16.29
C ALA A 77 -11.94 -21.70 17.56
N THR A 78 -10.65 -21.81 17.91
CA THR A 78 -10.09 -21.02 19.00
C THR A 78 -10.03 -19.53 18.64
N PRO A 79 -10.07 -18.61 19.64
CA PRO A 79 -9.91 -17.18 19.38
C PRO A 79 -8.64 -16.85 18.60
N GLU A 80 -7.53 -17.53 18.89
CA GLU A 80 -6.27 -17.37 18.17
C GLU A 80 -6.40 -17.72 16.67
N THR A 81 -7.10 -18.83 16.36
CA THR A 81 -7.34 -19.25 14.97
C THR A 81 -8.19 -18.22 14.23
N LEU A 82 -9.25 -17.71 14.88
CA LEU A 82 -10.10 -16.67 14.33
C LEU A 82 -9.34 -15.36 14.12
N PHE A 83 -8.48 -14.96 15.05
CA PHE A 83 -7.65 -13.76 14.89
C PHE A 83 -6.63 -13.89 13.76
N ASN A 84 -6.01 -15.06 13.61
CA ASN A 84 -5.10 -15.33 12.52
C ASN A 84 -5.82 -15.30 11.16
N LEU A 85 -7.02 -15.88 11.07
CA LEU A 85 -7.84 -15.80 9.86
C LEU A 85 -8.28 -14.36 9.58
N LEU A 86 -8.75 -13.64 10.60
CA LEU A 86 -9.14 -12.24 10.50
C LEU A 86 -7.99 -11.38 10.00
N ALA A 87 -6.77 -11.60 10.49
CA ALA A 87 -5.59 -10.87 10.04
C ALA A 87 -5.30 -11.04 8.55
N VAL A 88 -5.36 -12.28 8.07
CA VAL A 88 -5.16 -12.57 6.64
C VAL A 88 -6.26 -11.93 5.80
N VAL A 89 -7.53 -12.18 6.14
CA VAL A 89 -8.67 -11.66 5.36
C VAL A 89 -8.71 -10.14 5.35
N THR A 90 -8.39 -9.50 6.48
CA THR A 90 -8.29 -8.04 6.56
C THR A 90 -7.19 -7.51 5.66
N GLY A 91 -6.00 -8.13 5.69
CA GLY A 91 -4.88 -7.73 4.84
C GLY A 91 -5.20 -7.83 3.35
N LEU A 92 -5.88 -8.91 2.95
CA LEU A 92 -6.34 -9.13 1.57
C LEU A 92 -7.45 -8.16 1.13
N SER A 93 -8.14 -7.54 2.09
CA SER A 93 -9.25 -6.61 1.86
C SER A 93 -8.79 -5.14 1.88
N LEU A 94 -7.49 -4.89 2.06
CA LEU A 94 -6.93 -3.54 2.03
C LEU A 94 -6.80 -3.04 0.59
N ASN A 95 -7.44 -1.92 0.29
CA ASN A 95 -7.27 -1.22 -0.97
C ASN A 95 -6.50 0.08 -0.77
N ALA A 96 -5.19 0.00 -1.03
CA ALA A 96 -4.29 1.14 -1.10
C ALA A 96 -3.94 1.55 -2.55
N THR A 97 -4.65 1.01 -3.55
CA THR A 97 -4.35 1.30 -4.96
C THR A 97 -4.67 2.76 -5.29
N GLN A 98 -3.82 3.40 -6.09
CA GLN A 98 -4.03 4.76 -6.57
C GLN A 98 -4.14 4.74 -8.09
N GLN A 99 -5.34 5.03 -8.61
CA GLN A 99 -5.56 5.19 -10.05
C GLN A 99 -5.16 6.59 -10.51
N ARG A 100 -4.78 6.73 -11.79
CA ARG A 100 -4.32 8.02 -12.37
C ARG A 100 -5.32 9.17 -12.21
N HIS A 101 -6.62 8.87 -12.24
CA HIS A 101 -7.71 9.85 -12.17
C HIS A 101 -8.25 10.03 -10.74
N GLU A 102 -7.83 9.19 -9.79
CA GLU A 102 -8.23 9.34 -8.40
C GLU A 102 -7.43 10.49 -7.77
N LYS A 103 -8.14 11.40 -7.10
CA LYS A 103 -7.49 12.37 -6.22
C LYS A 103 -7.06 11.64 -4.94
N ARG A 104 -6.15 12.22 -4.15
CA ARG A 104 -5.89 11.69 -2.81
C ARG A 104 -7.18 11.80 -2.01
N HIS A 105 -7.71 10.64 -1.64
CA HIS A 105 -8.95 10.48 -0.90
C HIS A 105 -8.65 9.92 0.50
N THR A 106 -9.61 10.04 1.41
CA THR A 106 -9.56 9.50 2.78
C THR A 106 -9.10 8.03 2.84
N ARG A 107 -9.41 7.24 1.79
CA ARG A 107 -8.91 5.86 1.63
C ARG A 107 -7.38 5.76 1.67
N HIS A 108 -6.67 6.60 0.92
CA HIS A 108 -5.19 6.56 0.85
C HIS A 108 -4.57 7.02 2.17
N GLU A 109 -5.14 8.05 2.80
CA GLU A 109 -4.68 8.53 4.11
C GLU A 109 -4.85 7.45 5.19
N ASN A 110 -5.95 6.68 5.13
CA ASN A 110 -6.19 5.55 6.01
C ASN A 110 -5.21 4.40 5.74
N ALA A 111 -4.89 4.10 4.47
CA ALA A 111 -3.87 3.13 4.12
C ALA A 111 -2.49 3.56 4.66
N ASP A 112 -2.15 4.85 4.54
CA ASP A 112 -0.91 5.40 5.06
C ASP A 112 -0.82 5.29 6.59
N GLN A 113 -1.93 5.45 7.31
CA GLN A 113 -1.97 5.22 8.77
C GLN A 113 -1.62 3.76 9.11
N ILE A 114 -2.16 2.80 8.36
CA ILE A 114 -1.86 1.38 8.55
C ILE A 114 -0.38 1.11 8.25
N ALA A 115 0.12 1.60 7.10
CA ALA A 115 1.52 1.44 6.69
C ALA A 115 2.49 2.01 7.75
N ARG A 116 2.20 3.18 8.31
CA ARG A 116 2.98 3.77 9.42
C ARG A 116 2.99 2.88 10.65
N ARG A 117 1.82 2.38 11.07
CA ARG A 117 1.69 1.58 12.30
C ARG A 117 2.43 0.25 12.24
N ILE A 118 2.53 -0.35 11.06
CA ILE A 118 3.28 -1.60 10.85
C ILE A 118 4.74 -1.36 10.44
N ASN A 119 5.17 -0.09 10.36
CA ASN A 119 6.48 0.32 9.84
C ASN A 119 6.80 -0.36 8.49
N LEU A 120 5.85 -0.26 7.55
CA LEU A 120 5.97 -0.89 6.24
C LEU A 120 7.18 -0.32 5.50
N ASP A 121 8.11 -1.18 5.13
CA ASP A 121 9.28 -0.82 4.33
C ASP A 121 9.17 -1.49 2.95
N MET A 122 8.69 -0.73 1.97
CA MET A 122 8.48 -1.22 0.61
C MET A 122 9.78 -1.54 -0.14
N THR A 123 10.95 -1.06 0.32
CA THR A 123 12.25 -1.37 -0.30
C THR A 123 12.59 -2.86 -0.20
N LYS A 124 12.01 -3.57 0.79
CA LYS A 124 12.15 -5.01 0.99
C LYS A 124 11.26 -5.84 0.06
N HIS A 125 10.25 -5.22 -0.54
CA HIS A 125 9.18 -5.91 -1.26
C HIS A 125 9.12 -5.55 -2.74
N TRP A 126 9.75 -4.44 -3.14
CA TRP A 126 9.74 -3.95 -4.51
C TRP A 126 11.06 -3.26 -4.85
N GLN A 127 11.52 -3.44 -6.09
CA GLN A 127 12.64 -2.72 -6.67
C GLN A 127 12.28 -2.21 -8.08
N PRO A 128 12.81 -1.05 -8.47
CA PRO A 128 12.57 -0.51 -9.80
C PRO A 128 13.27 -1.35 -10.86
N ASP A 129 12.56 -1.65 -11.96
CA ASP A 129 13.08 -2.43 -13.08
C ASP A 129 12.84 -1.73 -14.43
N ALA A 130 13.36 -2.34 -15.50
CA ALA A 130 13.17 -1.82 -16.85
C ALA A 130 11.68 -1.78 -17.26
N ALA A 131 10.87 -2.75 -16.83
CA ALA A 131 9.45 -2.81 -17.16
C ALA A 131 8.65 -1.65 -16.56
N PHE A 132 8.96 -1.25 -15.32
CA PHE A 132 8.46 -0.04 -14.68
C PHE A 132 8.83 1.20 -15.49
N PHE A 133 10.12 1.41 -15.76
CA PHE A 133 10.62 2.60 -16.44
C PHE A 133 10.14 2.73 -17.90
N ARG A 134 9.82 1.63 -18.59
CA ARG A 134 9.16 1.68 -19.91
C ARG A 134 7.86 2.49 -19.89
N ARG A 135 7.12 2.47 -18.78
CA ARG A 135 5.82 3.17 -18.61
C ARG A 135 5.94 4.61 -18.11
N THR A 136 7.12 5.04 -17.66
CA THR A 136 7.32 6.39 -17.11
C THR A 136 7.90 7.34 -18.15
N SER A 137 7.84 8.66 -17.90
CA SER A 137 8.49 9.65 -18.76
C SER A 137 10.00 9.74 -18.49
N LYS A 138 10.79 10.24 -19.44
CA LYS A 138 12.22 10.55 -19.20
C LYS A 138 12.41 11.57 -18.07
N ALA A 139 11.44 12.45 -17.86
CA ALA A 139 11.45 13.40 -16.74
C ALA A 139 11.29 12.68 -15.39
N CYS A 140 10.40 11.67 -15.31
CA CYS A 140 10.25 10.84 -14.12
C CYS A 140 11.54 10.04 -13.82
N MET A 141 12.19 9.48 -14.86
CA MET A 141 13.50 8.84 -14.74
C MET A 141 14.57 9.77 -14.19
N ALA A 142 14.70 10.97 -14.76
CA ALA A 142 15.68 11.95 -14.30
C ALA A 142 15.42 12.37 -12.84
N GLY A 143 14.14 12.46 -12.43
CA GLY A 143 13.76 12.68 -11.04
C GLY A 143 14.16 11.53 -10.12
N ALA A 144 13.96 10.28 -10.57
CA ALA A 144 14.35 9.09 -9.83
C ALA A 144 15.87 9.04 -9.59
N ILE A 145 16.68 9.30 -10.62
CA ILE A 145 18.15 9.34 -10.48
C ILE A 145 18.58 10.44 -9.50
N LYS A 146 17.99 11.63 -9.58
CA LYS A 146 18.32 12.73 -8.65
C LYS A 146 18.00 12.42 -7.19
N GLU A 147 16.99 11.61 -6.95
CA GLU A 147 16.60 11.23 -5.60
C GLU A 147 17.40 10.03 -5.08
N ALA A 148 17.66 9.05 -5.94
CA ALA A 148 18.32 7.79 -5.58
C ALA A 148 19.83 7.90 -5.46
N ALA A 149 20.44 8.72 -6.32
CA ALA A 149 21.86 8.64 -6.60
C ALA A 149 22.62 9.84 -6.04
N SER A 150 23.90 9.63 -5.74
CA SER A 150 24.83 10.67 -5.30
C SER A 150 25.04 11.74 -6.38
N GLU A 151 25.62 12.88 -6.00
CA GLU A 151 25.93 14.02 -6.89
C GLU A 151 26.59 13.60 -8.24
N SER A 152 27.34 12.49 -8.22
CA SER A 152 28.00 11.86 -9.37
C SER A 152 27.06 11.46 -10.52
N TYR A 153 25.78 11.19 -10.26
CA TYR A 153 24.79 10.82 -11.28
C TYR A 153 23.96 12.01 -11.79
N SER A 154 24.20 13.23 -11.28
CA SER A 154 23.49 14.44 -11.69
C SER A 154 23.71 14.79 -13.18
N THR A 155 24.86 14.43 -13.73
CA THR A 155 25.21 14.59 -15.15
C THR A 155 24.42 13.62 -16.03
N ILE A 156 24.26 12.37 -15.58
CA ILE A 156 23.45 11.33 -16.25
C ILE A 156 21.98 11.78 -16.29
N ALA A 157 21.46 12.29 -15.17
CA ALA A 157 20.09 12.83 -15.10
C ALA A 157 19.85 14.01 -16.07
N LYS A 158 20.86 14.86 -16.31
CA LYS A 158 20.79 15.98 -17.28
C LYS A 158 20.88 15.52 -18.74
N GLY A 159 21.62 14.45 -19.01
CA GLY A 159 21.79 13.87 -20.35
C GLY A 159 20.61 13.02 -20.83
N LEU A 160 19.86 12.45 -19.89
CA LEU A 160 18.70 11.56 -20.11
C LEU A 160 17.71 11.99 -21.20
N PRO A 161 17.32 13.28 -21.32
CA PRO A 161 16.41 13.72 -22.38
C PRO A 161 16.94 13.45 -23.79
N LYS A 162 18.26 13.50 -24.00
CA LYS A 162 18.93 13.38 -25.30
C LYS A 162 19.13 11.91 -25.74
N LEU A 163 19.07 10.95 -24.82
CA LEU A 163 19.27 9.53 -25.09
C LEU A 163 18.06 8.88 -25.76
N GLY A 164 18.24 7.72 -26.40
CA GLY A 164 17.13 6.86 -26.81
C GLY A 164 16.30 6.41 -25.60
N LYS A 165 15.02 6.05 -25.79
CA LYS A 165 14.17 5.58 -24.69
C LYS A 165 14.73 4.32 -24.00
N ALA A 166 15.33 3.40 -24.77
CA ALA A 166 15.94 2.18 -24.25
C ALA A 166 17.19 2.48 -23.41
N GLU A 167 18.13 3.25 -23.95
CA GLU A 167 19.35 3.70 -23.24
C GLU A 167 19.02 4.47 -21.96
N ALA A 168 18.00 5.34 -22.02
CA ALA A 168 17.49 6.06 -20.86
C ALA A 168 17.00 5.12 -19.75
N ILE A 169 16.33 4.01 -20.10
CA ILE A 169 15.85 3.03 -19.13
C ILE A 169 17.03 2.30 -18.49
N GLU A 170 17.98 1.80 -19.28
CA GLU A 170 19.16 1.09 -18.78
C GLU A 170 19.98 1.97 -17.82
N ALA A 171 20.32 3.19 -18.25
CA ALA A 171 21.05 4.13 -17.40
C ALA A 171 20.29 4.50 -16.11
N THR A 172 18.96 4.52 -16.15
CA THR A 172 18.16 4.75 -14.94
C THR A 172 18.19 3.56 -14.01
N VAL A 173 17.97 2.34 -14.52
CA VAL A 173 18.00 1.11 -13.73
C VAL A 173 19.35 0.99 -13.04
N ASP A 174 20.46 1.18 -13.74
CA ASP A 174 21.80 1.09 -13.16
C ASP A 174 22.03 2.14 -12.06
N ALA A 175 21.53 3.36 -12.25
CA ALA A 175 21.70 4.45 -11.30
C ALA A 175 20.85 4.29 -10.03
N VAL A 176 19.66 3.68 -10.11
CA VAL A 176 18.76 3.50 -8.96
C VAL A 176 18.89 2.14 -8.30
N SER A 177 19.50 1.16 -8.97
CA SER A 177 19.67 -0.20 -8.45
C SER A 177 20.52 -0.20 -7.18
N GLY A 178 20.03 -0.86 -6.13
CA GLY A 178 20.69 -0.92 -4.82
C GLY A 178 20.57 0.34 -3.96
N GLY A 179 20.09 1.47 -4.51
CA GLY A 179 19.93 2.73 -3.78
C GLY A 179 18.67 2.83 -2.91
N GLY A 180 17.83 1.79 -2.86
CA GLY A 180 16.59 1.77 -2.07
C GLY A 180 15.53 2.77 -2.55
N TRP A 181 15.66 3.28 -3.78
CA TRP A 181 14.71 4.26 -4.32
C TRP A 181 13.33 3.65 -4.56
N LEU A 182 12.30 4.41 -4.20
CA LEU A 182 10.90 4.06 -4.42
C LEU A 182 10.17 5.20 -5.13
N PRO A 183 9.22 4.91 -6.03
CA PRO A 183 8.30 5.91 -6.55
C PRO A 183 7.38 6.42 -5.43
N THR A 184 6.94 7.67 -5.51
CA THR A 184 6.13 8.34 -4.47
C THR A 184 4.96 7.52 -3.92
N PRO A 185 4.15 6.79 -4.73
CA PRO A 185 3.05 6.00 -4.20
C PRO A 185 3.46 4.80 -3.32
N LEU A 186 4.72 4.35 -3.40
CA LEU A 186 5.23 3.23 -2.60
C LEU A 186 5.99 3.68 -1.35
N LYS A 187 6.20 4.99 -1.17
CA LYS A 187 6.86 5.51 0.02
C LYS A 187 5.88 5.53 1.18
N THR A 188 6.22 4.83 2.26
CA THR A 188 5.49 4.97 3.53
C THR A 188 5.72 6.40 4.06
N PRO A 189 4.66 7.20 4.25
CA PRO A 189 4.84 8.57 4.73
C PRO A 189 5.45 8.55 6.13
N HIS A 190 6.52 9.34 6.32
CA HIS A 190 7.19 9.46 7.61
C HIS A 190 6.21 9.91 8.69
N ILE A 191 6.40 9.42 9.92
CA ILE A 191 5.74 9.99 11.09
C ILE A 191 6.23 11.44 11.19
N ALA A 192 5.38 12.42 10.89
CA ALA A 192 5.57 13.75 11.44
C ALA A 192 5.52 13.58 12.95
N ALA A 193 6.56 14.05 13.66
CA ALA A 193 6.55 14.10 15.11
C ALA A 193 5.22 14.74 15.58
N PRO A 194 4.62 14.25 16.68
CA PRO A 194 3.35 14.78 17.14
C PRO A 194 3.49 16.30 17.30
N VAL A 195 2.68 17.05 16.55
CA VAL A 195 2.46 18.47 16.82
C VAL A 195 1.92 18.50 18.24
N SER A 196 2.70 19.06 19.15
CA SER A 196 2.29 19.36 20.51
C SER A 196 0.91 19.99 20.46
N ALA A 197 -0.07 19.37 21.11
CA ALA A 197 -1.43 19.89 21.15
C ALA A 197 -1.38 21.33 21.69
N PRO A 198 -2.10 22.30 21.09
CA PRO A 198 -2.25 23.59 21.70
C PRO A 198 -2.96 23.41 23.04
N GLU A 199 -2.31 23.83 24.11
CA GLU A 199 -2.90 23.95 25.45
C GLU A 199 -4.23 24.71 25.32
N GLN A 200 -5.33 23.99 25.55
CA GLN A 200 -6.64 24.62 25.66
C GLN A 200 -6.61 25.48 26.92
N GLN A 201 -6.56 26.79 26.73
CA GLN A 201 -6.94 27.77 27.74
C GLN A 201 -8.38 27.46 28.16
N MET A 202 -8.53 26.83 29.32
CA MET A 202 -9.81 26.66 29.97
C MET A 202 -10.11 27.97 30.69
N GLU A 203 -10.82 28.82 29.97
CA GLU A 203 -11.63 29.89 30.52
C GLU A 203 -12.77 29.25 31.32
N GLU A 204 -12.67 29.26 32.64
CA GLU A 204 -13.80 28.98 33.51
C GLU A 204 -13.98 30.16 34.46
N ALA A 205 -15.03 30.91 34.18
CA ALA A 205 -15.59 31.94 35.02
C ALA A 205 -16.12 31.33 36.32
N ALA A 206 -15.72 31.92 37.44
CA ALA A 206 -16.47 31.97 38.69
C ALA A 206 -16.07 33.23 39.46
#